data_AF-A0A957KA59-F1
#
_entry.id   AF-A0A957KA59-F1
#
_cell.length_a   1.000
_cell.length_b   1.000
_cell.length_c   1.000
_cell.angle_alpha   90.00
_cell.angle_beta   90.00
_cell.angle_gamma   90.00
#
_symmetry.space_group_name_H-M   'P 1'
#
loop_
_entity.id
_entity.type
_entity.pdbx_description
1 polymer ?
#
loop_
_entity_poly.entity_id
_entity_poly.type
_entity_poly.pdbx_seq_one_letter_code
_entity_poly.pdbx_strand_id
1 'polypeptide(L)' 'MATIRTFIALPLPDPAREILVSGQHALQPLLPADSVRWLRPAQMHLTLVFLGDTPLAQLSAIGTLLDATAAAQKRF' A
#
# COMPACT_ATOMS: atom_id res chain seq x y z
N MET A 1 -25.46 1.52 5.78
CA MET A 1 -24.64 2.70 5.45
C MET A 1 -23.59 2.28 4.44
N ALA A 2 -23.28 3.09 3.42
CA ALA A 2 -22.29 2.73 2.42
C ALA A 2 -20.87 2.73 3.01
N THR A 3 -20.13 1.66 2.79
CA THR A 3 -18.75 1.46 3.25
C THR A 3 -17.82 1.21 2.06
N ILE A 4 -16.53 1.49 2.25
CA ILE A 4 -15.46 1.08 1.34
C ILE A 4 -14.34 0.43 2.16
N ARG A 5 -13.66 -0.58 1.60
CA ARG A 5 -12.53 -1.20 2.27
C ARG A 5 -11.31 -0.29 2.18
N THR A 6 -10.82 0.20 3.31
CA THR A 6 -9.68 1.12 3.34
C THR A 6 -8.51 0.61 4.17
N PHE A 7 -7.36 1.21 3.91
CA PHE A 7 -6.11 1.02 4.63
C PHE A 7 -5.28 2.30 4.48
N ILE A 8 -4.30 2.49 5.37
CA ILE A 8 -3.33 3.58 5.31
C ILE A 8 -2.00 2.97 4.88
N ALA A 9 -1.32 3.59 3.92
CA ALA A 9 -0.07 3.08 3.38
C ALA A 9 0.92 4.19 3.03
N LEU A 10 2.20 3.82 2.99
CA LEU A 10 3.27 4.63 2.43
C LEU A 10 3.56 4.18 1.00
N PRO A 11 3.69 5.11 0.04
CA PRO A 11 4.18 4.76 -1.29
C PRO A 11 5.63 4.31 -1.20
N LEU A 12 6.01 3.31 -2.00
CA LEU A 12 7.41 2.93 -2.10
C LEU A 12 8.20 3.95 -2.95
N PRO A 13 9.38 4.40 -2.48
CA PRO A 13 10.29 5.18 -3.31
C PRO A 13 10.84 4.31 -4.45
N ASP A 14 11.26 4.95 -5.56
CA ASP A 14 11.73 4.25 -6.76
C ASP A 14 12.79 3.19 -6.49
N PRO A 15 13.86 3.46 -5.70
CA PRO A 15 14.90 2.46 -5.46
C PRO A 15 14.37 1.19 -4.79
N ALA A 16 13.44 1.33 -3.83
CA ALA A 16 12.84 0.17 -3.15
C ALA A 16 11.94 -0.62 -4.11
N ARG A 17 11.15 0.07 -4.94
CA ARG A 17 10.30 -0.55 -5.96
C ARG A 17 11.14 -1.31 -6.99
N GLU A 18 12.24 -0.74 -7.47
CA GLU A 18 13.13 -1.37 -8.45
C GLU A 18 13.77 -2.66 -7.92
N ILE A 19 14.18 -2.68 -6.64
CA ILE A 19 14.69 -3.89 -5.98
C ILE A 19 13.63 -4.99 -5.96
N LEU A 20 12.39 -4.67 -5.58
CA LEU A 20 11.29 -5.63 -5.54
C LEU A 20 10.93 -6.16 -6.94
N VAL A 21 10.92 -5.29 -7.95
CA VAL A 21 10.68 -5.69 -9.34
C VAL A 21 11.77 -6.63 -9.84
N SER A 22 13.03 -6.32 -9.54
CA SER A 22 14.16 -7.17 -9.91
C SER A 22 14.06 -8.55 -9.24
N GLY A 23 13.70 -8.60 -7.95
CA GLY A 23 13.44 -9.84 -7.23
C GLY A 23 12.29 -10.64 -7.82
N GLN A 24 11.18 -9.98 -8.16
CA GLN A 24 10.06 -10.61 -8.86
C GLN A 24 10.50 -11.22 -10.20
N HIS A 25 11.25 -10.49 -11.04
CA HIS A 25 11.75 -11.01 -12.32
C HIS A 25 12.70 -12.21 -12.15
N ALA A 26 13.52 -12.22 -11.10
CA ALA A 26 14.40 -13.35 -10.79
C ALA A 26 13.62 -14.60 -10.35
N LEU A 27 12.49 -14.43 -9.65
CA LEU A 27 11.67 -15.54 -9.15
C LEU A 27 10.69 -16.10 -10.18
N GLN A 28 10.18 -15.26 -11.09
CA GLN A 28 9.24 -15.65 -12.15
C GLN A 28 9.61 -16.92 -12.92
N PRO A 29 10.84 -17.09 -13.44
CA PRO A 29 11.21 -18.29 -14.20
C PRO A 29 11.39 -19.54 -13.32
N LEU A 30 11.48 -19.40 -12.00
CA LEU A 30 11.67 -20.51 -11.06
C LEU A 30 10.36 -21.15 -10.60
N LEU A 31 9.22 -20.49 -10.88
CA LEU A 31 7.91 -20.93 -10.45
C LEU A 31 7.10 -21.47 -11.65
N PRO A 32 6.28 -22.50 -11.46
CA PRO A 32 5.34 -22.92 -12.49
C PRO A 32 4.45 -21.75 -12.90
N ALA A 33 4.09 -21.70 -14.19
CA ALA A 33 3.15 -20.71 -14.70
C ALA A 33 1.85 -20.70 -13.87
N ASP A 34 1.31 -19.51 -13.61
CA ASP A 34 0.07 -19.27 -12.87
C ASP A 34 0.03 -19.76 -11.41
N SER A 35 1.17 -20.20 -10.84
CA SER A 35 1.26 -20.61 -9.44
C SER A 35 1.14 -19.44 -8.45
N VAL A 36 1.43 -18.21 -8.89
CA VAL A 36 1.35 -17.00 -8.09
C VAL A 36 0.82 -15.83 -8.93
N ARG A 37 0.09 -14.92 -8.28
CA ARG A 37 -0.33 -13.65 -8.90
C ARG A 37 0.63 -12.53 -8.48
N TRP A 38 1.48 -12.12 -9.41
CA TRP A 38 2.42 -11.03 -9.20
C TRP A 38 1.71 -9.68 -9.05
N LEU A 39 2.15 -8.89 -8.06
CA LEU A 39 1.65 -7.54 -7.84
C LEU A 39 2.21 -6.59 -8.91
N ARG A 40 1.38 -5.70 -9.45
CA ARG A 40 1.86 -4.68 -10.40
C ARG A 40 2.75 -3.68 -9.66
N PRO A 41 3.89 -3.24 -10.23
CA PRO A 41 4.81 -2.33 -9.53
C PRO A 41 4.14 -1.05 -9.02
N ALA A 42 3.21 -0.48 -9.80
CA ALA A 42 2.45 0.72 -9.42
C ALA A 42 1.49 0.51 -8.24
N GLN A 43 1.19 -0.74 -7.88
CA GLN A 43 0.34 -1.08 -6.73
C GLN A 43 1.17 -1.39 -5.47
N MET A 44 2.49 -1.42 -5.54
CA MET A 44 3.36 -1.72 -4.40
C MET A 44 3.37 -0.56 -3.41
N HIS A 45 3.05 -0.86 -2.16
CA HIS A 45 3.02 0.07 -1.05
C HIS A 45 3.33 -0.66 0.26
N LEU A 46 3.76 0.08 1.28
CA LEU A 46 3.87 -0.44 2.63
C LEU A 46 2.59 -0.11 3.40
N THR A 47 1.74 -1.10 3.64
CA THR A 47 0.54 -0.92 4.49
C THR A 47 0.97 -0.70 5.94
N LEU A 48 0.49 0.38 6.54
CA LEU A 48 0.69 0.69 7.96
C LEU A 48 -0.42 0.09 8.81
N VAL A 49 -1.68 0.26 8.38
CA VAL A 49 -2.85 -0.24 9.12
C VAL A 49 -4.01 -0.53 8.18
N PHE A 50 -4.70 -1.65 8.40
CA PHE A 50 -5.96 -1.97 7.75
C PHE A 50 -7.12 -1.43 8.58
N LEU A 51 -7.99 -0.62 7.97
CA LEU A 51 -9.20 -0.09 8.60
C LEU A 51 -10.43 -0.93 8.25
N GLY A 52 -10.34 -1.79 7.24
CA GLY A 52 -11.45 -2.65 6.81
C GLY A 52 -12.58 -1.83 6.20
N ASP A 53 -13.81 -2.29 6.39
CA ASP A 53 -15.00 -1.61 5.86
C ASP A 53 -15.27 -0.31 6.62
N THR A 54 -14.86 0.80 5.98
CA THR A 54 -14.92 2.14 6.55
C THR A 54 -16.14 2.88 6.01
N PRO A 55 -16.99 3.46 6.88
CA PRO A 55 -18.12 4.28 6.43
C PRO A 55 -17.66 5.47 5.59
N LEU A 56 -18.30 5.72 4.45
CA LEU A 56 -17.97 6.85 3.56
C LEU A 56 -17.96 8.20 4.32
N ALA A 57 -18.88 8.36 5.28
CA ALA A 57 -18.99 9.56 6.09
C ALA A 57 -17.77 9.83 6.99
N GLN A 58 -16.93 8.82 7.27
CA GLN A 58 -15.75 8.96 8.12
C GLN A 58 -14.48 9.31 7.33
N LEU A 59 -14.48 9.17 6.01
CA LEU A 59 -13.28 9.31 5.18
C LEU A 59 -12.64 10.71 5.30
N SER A 60 -13.45 11.76 5.28
CA SER A 60 -12.95 13.13 5.43
C SER A 60 -12.31 13.36 6.80
N ALA A 61 -12.93 12.86 7.87
CA ALA A 61 -12.41 13.01 9.22
C ALA A 61 -11.09 12.25 9.40
N ILE A 62 -11.02 11.01 8.89
CA ILE A 62 -9.80 10.20 8.87
C ILE A 62 -8.68 10.93 8.12
N GLY A 63 -8.99 11.53 6.95
CA GLY A 63 -8.03 12.33 6.18
C GLY A 63 -7.45 13.48 7.00
N THR A 64 -8.29 14.29 7.64
CA THR A 64 -7.83 15.41 8.49
C THR A 64 -6.96 14.95 9.66
N LEU A 65 -7.32 13.84 10.31
CA LEU A 65 -6.53 13.24 11.38
C LEU A 65 -5.18 12.74 10.89
N LEU A 66 -5.12 12.16 9.68
CA LEU A 66 -3.88 11.70 9.06
C LEU A 66 -2.95 12.86 8.73
N ASP A 67 -3.47 13.96 8.18
CA ASP A 67 -2.67 15.16 7.88
C ASP A 67 -2.02 15.73 9.15
N ALA A 68 -2.81 15.89 10.21
CA ALA A 68 -2.32 16.37 11.50
C ALA A 68 -1.28 15.41 12.12
N THR A 69 -1.53 14.10 12.03
CA THR A 69 -0.60 13.08 12.54
C THR A 69 0.72 13.11 11.76
N ALA A 70 0.65 13.16 10.43
CA ALA A 70 1.83 13.20 9.57
C ALA A 70 2.67 14.47 9.81
N ALA A 71 2.03 15.63 9.98
CA ALA A 71 2.71 16.89 10.28
C ALA A 71 3.44 16.88 11.65
N ALA A 72 2.96 16.08 12.60
CA ALA A 72 3.57 15.93 13.92
C ALA A 72 4.77 14.96 13.95
N GLN A 73 5.01 14.19 12.88
CA GLN A 73 6.11 13.23 12.81
C GLN A 73 7.31 13.79 12.06
N LYS A 74 8.51 13.39 12.47
CA LYS A 74 9.72 13.63 11.68
C LYS A 74 9.79 12.64 10.52
N ARG A 75 10.19 13.12 9.34
CA ARG A 75 10.54 12.24 8.23
C ARG A 75 11.78 11.42 8.60
N PHE A 76 11.73 10.14 8.32
CA PHE A 76 12.82 9.17 8.48
C PHE A 76 13.07 8.43 7.16
#